data_AF-A0A8D1K0U5-F1
#
_entry.id   AF-A0A8D1K0U5-F1
#
_cell.length_a   1.000
_cell.length_b   1.000
_cell.length_c   1.000
_cell.angle_alpha   90.00
_cell.angle_beta   90.00
_cell.angle_gamma   90.00
#
_symmetry.space_group_name_H-M   'P 1'
#
loop_
_entity.id
_entity.type
_entity.pdbx_description
1 polymer ?
#
loop_
_entity_poly.entity_id
_entity_poly.type
_entity_poly.pdbx_seq_one_letter_code
_entity_poly.pdbx_strand_id
1 'polypeptide(L)'
;MTENNHSLTTEFILIGFSNHPDLRTILFLVFLTIYLITMVGNLGLVALIFLERRLHTPMYIFLGNLALMDSCCSSAITPKMLQNFFSKDRVISLYECMAQFYFLCLAETADCFLLAAMAYDRYVAICNPLQ
;
A
#
# COMPACT_ATOMS: atom_id res chain seq x y z
N MET A 1 24.77 -41.31 -10.95
CA MET A 1 24.80 -39.90 -10.51
C MET A 1 23.55 -39.24 -11.04
N THR A 2 22.54 -39.08 -10.21
CA THR A 2 21.32 -38.34 -10.55
C THR A 2 21.62 -36.85 -10.45
N GLU A 3 21.78 -36.18 -11.60
CA GLU A 3 21.78 -34.72 -11.67
C GLU A 3 20.43 -34.21 -11.18
N ASN A 4 20.40 -33.70 -9.96
CA ASN A 4 19.27 -32.92 -9.48
C ASN A 4 19.26 -31.61 -10.26
N ASN A 5 18.34 -31.48 -11.22
CA ASN A 5 17.95 -30.18 -11.77
C ASN A 5 17.18 -29.39 -10.70
N HIS A 6 17.89 -28.85 -9.72
CA HIS A 6 17.35 -27.84 -8.79
C HIS A 6 17.25 -26.51 -9.54
N SER A 7 16.27 -26.40 -10.42
CA SER A 7 15.82 -25.10 -10.94
C SER A 7 15.10 -24.36 -9.81
N LEU A 8 15.87 -23.85 -8.84
CA LEU A 8 15.44 -22.81 -7.91
C LEU A 8 15.31 -21.50 -8.69
N THR A 9 14.36 -21.43 -9.63
CA THR A 9 13.95 -20.18 -10.26
C THR A 9 13.26 -19.34 -9.19
N THR A 10 14.06 -18.64 -8.40
CA THR A 10 13.64 -17.74 -7.31
C THR A 10 13.21 -16.36 -7.83
N GLU A 11 12.98 -16.26 -9.13
CA GLU A 11 12.82 -15.04 -9.92
C GLU A 11 11.51 -15.09 -10.69
N PHE A 12 10.64 -14.11 -10.45
CA PHE A 12 9.37 -13.96 -11.16
C PHE A 12 9.49 -12.87 -12.22
N ILE A 13 9.25 -13.22 -13.49
CA ILE A 13 9.30 -12.29 -14.62
C ILE A 13 7.89 -11.77 -14.93
N LEU A 14 7.71 -10.45 -14.92
CA LEU A 14 6.45 -9.81 -15.34
C LEU A 14 6.33 -9.76 -16.88
N ILE A 15 5.75 -10.81 -17.46
CA ILE A 15 5.58 -10.98 -18.92
C ILE A 15 4.54 -9.99 -19.51
N GLY A 16 3.52 -9.60 -18.75
CA GLY A 16 2.34 -8.87 -19.24
C GLY A 16 2.59 -7.51 -19.91
N PHE A 17 3.74 -6.86 -19.65
CA PHE A 17 4.04 -5.51 -20.16
C PHE A 17 5.12 -5.47 -21.26
N SER A 18 5.54 -6.62 -21.80
CA SER A 18 6.72 -6.67 -22.68
C SER A 18 6.46 -6.19 -24.12
N ASN A 19 5.23 -6.36 -24.61
CA ASN A 19 4.93 -6.24 -26.04
C ASN A 19 4.43 -4.85 -26.50
N HIS A 20 4.19 -3.91 -25.58
CA HIS A 20 3.61 -2.59 -25.90
C HIS A 20 4.34 -1.45 -25.16
N PRO A 21 5.36 -0.81 -25.78
CA PRO A 21 6.17 0.24 -25.13
C PRO A 21 5.36 1.51 -24.82
N ASP A 22 4.34 1.83 -25.61
CA ASP A 22 3.48 2.99 -25.37
C ASP A 22 2.61 2.79 -24.12
N LEU A 23 2.02 1.59 -23.98
CA LEU A 23 1.20 1.23 -22.82
C LEU A 23 2.01 1.26 -21.51
N ARG A 24 3.27 0.79 -21.55
CA ARG A 24 4.20 0.85 -20.42
C ARG A 24 4.40 2.28 -19.90
N THR A 25 4.59 3.23 -20.81
CA THR A 25 4.82 4.64 -20.47
C THR A 25 3.56 5.27 -19.88
N ILE A 26 2.39 4.98 -20.46
CA ILE A 26 1.09 5.44 -19.94
C ILE A 26 0.85 4.89 -18.54
N LEU A 27 1.02 3.58 -18.35
CA LEU A 27 0.83 2.94 -17.04
C LEU A 27 1.80 3.49 -16.00
N PHE A 28 3.06 3.70 -16.36
CA PHE A 28 4.02 4.33 -15.46
C PHE A 28 3.55 5.71 -14.99
N LEU A 29 3.10 6.57 -15.92
CA LEU A 29 2.57 7.90 -15.57
C LEU A 29 1.33 7.81 -14.67
N VAL A 30 0.41 6.91 -14.98
CA VAL A 30 -0.81 6.70 -14.19
C VAL A 30 -0.47 6.24 -12.76
N PHE A 31 0.35 5.19 -12.62
CA PHE A 31 0.74 4.67 -11.31
C PHE A 31 1.60 5.65 -10.52
N LEU A 32 2.48 6.41 -11.18
CA LEU A 32 3.26 7.47 -10.53
C LEU A 32 2.36 8.58 -10.00
N THR A 33 1.35 8.98 -10.79
CA THR A 33 0.40 10.02 -10.38
C THR A 33 -0.43 9.56 -9.19
N ILE A 34 -0.94 8.32 -9.23
CA ILE A 34 -1.67 7.73 -8.09
C ILE A 34 -0.78 7.68 -6.85
N TYR A 35 0.46 7.21 -6.99
CA TYR A 35 1.42 7.16 -5.89
C TYR A 35 1.64 8.52 -5.23
N LEU A 36 1.89 9.56 -6.03
CA LEU A 36 2.11 10.91 -5.53
C LEU A 36 0.88 11.47 -4.82
N ILE A 37 -0.32 11.28 -5.40
CA ILE A 37 -1.57 11.73 -4.78
C ILE A 37 -1.79 11.02 -3.44
N THR A 38 -1.62 9.69 -3.39
CA THR A 38 -1.79 8.90 -2.16
C THR A 38 -0.80 9.34 -1.09
N MET A 39 0.49 9.47 -1.43
CA MET A 39 1.53 9.86 -0.48
C MET A 39 1.33 11.28 0.04
N VAL A 40 1.08 12.25 -0.84
CA VAL A 40 0.86 13.64 -0.44
C VAL A 40 -0.42 13.79 0.39
N GLY A 41 -1.51 13.12 -0.02
CA GLY A 41 -2.78 13.18 0.68
C GLY A 41 -2.70 12.57 2.09
N ASN A 42 -2.18 11.35 2.20
CA ASN A 42 -2.17 10.62 3.46
C ASN A 42 -1.12 11.16 4.43
N LEU A 43 0.10 11.46 3.99
CA LEU A 43 1.10 12.09 4.85
C LEU A 43 0.70 13.51 5.24
N GLY A 44 0.07 14.24 4.31
CA GLY A 44 -0.51 15.56 4.60
C GLY A 44 -1.58 15.49 5.69
N LEU A 45 -2.45 14.48 5.64
CA LEU A 45 -3.47 14.24 6.66
C LEU A 45 -2.87 13.89 8.02
N VAL A 46 -1.87 13.00 8.05
CA VAL A 46 -1.14 12.67 9.29
C VAL A 46 -0.46 13.91 9.88
N ALA A 47 0.20 14.71 9.05
CA ALA A 47 0.84 15.95 9.47
C ALA A 47 -0.19 16.95 10.02
N LEU A 48 -1.35 17.09 9.37
CA LEU A 48 -2.43 17.97 9.82
C LEU A 48 -2.96 17.56 11.20
N ILE A 49 -3.20 16.26 11.41
CA ILE A 49 -3.66 15.72 12.69
C ILE A 49 -2.61 15.98 13.78
N PHE A 50 -1.33 15.81 13.47
CA PHE A 50 -0.24 16.02 14.43
C PHE A 50 -0.04 17.50 14.80
N LEU A 51 -0.18 18.41 13.84
CA LEU A 51 0.00 19.85 14.06
C LEU A 51 -1.18 20.46 14.81
N GLU A 52 -2.40 19.98 14.56
CA GLU A 52 -3.60 20.58 15.13
C GLU A 52 -4.23 19.77 16.27
N ARG A 53 -4.02 20.25 17.50
CA ARG A 53 -4.57 19.65 18.72
C ARG A 53 -6.10 19.48 18.70
N ARG A 54 -6.83 20.31 17.97
CA ARG A 54 -8.30 20.19 17.84
C ARG A 54 -8.73 18.91 17.11
N LEU A 55 -7.84 18.33 16.30
CA LEU A 55 -8.06 17.05 15.64
C LEU A 55 -7.67 15.86 16.52
N HIS A 56 -7.20 16.03 17.76
CA HIS A 56 -6.91 14.90 18.66
C HIS A 56 -8.19 14.30 19.28
N THR A 57 -9.15 13.96 18.43
CA THR A 57 -10.33 13.16 18.79
C THR A 57 -10.13 11.72 18.31
N PRO A 58 -10.76 10.72 18.95
CA PRO A 58 -10.58 9.30 18.62
C PRO A 58 -10.74 9.00 17.12
N MET A 59 -11.77 9.56 16.48
CA MET A 59 -12.04 9.40 15.05
C MET A 59 -10.86 9.84 14.17
N TYR A 60 -10.29 11.02 14.40
CA TYR A 60 -9.17 11.53 13.61
C TYR A 60 -7.87 10.77 13.90
N ILE A 61 -7.69 10.25 15.11
CA ILE A 61 -6.55 9.36 15.42
C ILE A 61 -6.67 8.06 14.61
N PHE A 62 -7.86 7.45 14.53
CA PHE A 62 -8.07 6.28 13.65
C PHE A 62 -7.81 6.62 12.18
N LEU A 63 -8.27 7.78 11.73
CA LEU A 63 -8.04 8.26 10.36
C LEU A 63 -6.54 8.48 10.08
N GLY A 64 -5.77 8.98 11.04
CA GLY A 64 -4.32 9.12 10.93
C GLY A 64 -3.60 7.78 10.86
N ASN A 65 -4.04 6.78 11.64
CA ASN A 65 -3.50 5.41 11.55
C ASN A 65 -3.81 4.77 10.18
N LEU A 66 -5.02 4.97 9.67
CA LEU A 66 -5.42 4.50 8.34
C LEU A 66 -4.55 5.13 7.25
N ALA A 67 -4.38 6.44 7.29
CA ALA A 67 -3.54 7.18 6.34
C ALA A 67 -2.06 6.73 6.40
N LEU A 68 -1.53 6.46 7.60
CA LEU A 68 -0.18 5.92 7.77
C LEU A 68 -0.05 4.53 7.13
N MET A 69 -1.04 3.66 7.36
CA MET A 69 -1.08 2.31 6.81
C MET A 69 -1.13 2.35 5.28
N ASP A 70 -2.03 3.14 4.70
CA ASP A 70 -2.16 3.36 3.26
C ASP A 70 -0.83 3.84 2.63
N SER A 71 -0.16 4.80 3.28
CA SER A 71 1.12 5.34 2.81
C SER A 71 2.22 4.27 2.82
N CYS A 72 2.25 3.43 3.85
CA CYS A 72 3.22 2.36 3.99
C CYS A 72 3.00 1.27 2.92
N CYS A 73 1.75 0.89 2.68
CA CYS A 73 1.37 -0.09 1.66
C CYS A 73 1.74 0.37 0.26
N SER A 74 1.36 1.60 -0.07
CA SER A 74 1.69 2.19 -1.36
C SER A 74 3.20 2.24 -1.57
N SER A 75 3.97 2.58 -0.52
CA SER A 75 5.44 2.61 -0.58
C SER A 75 6.09 1.23 -0.67
N ALA A 76 5.47 0.16 -0.18
CA ALA A 76 6.02 -1.19 -0.28
C ALA A 76 5.87 -1.78 -1.69
N ILE A 77 4.82 -1.40 -2.42
CA ILE A 77 4.42 -2.05 -3.68
C ILE A 77 4.74 -1.17 -4.88
N THR A 78 4.29 0.09 -4.84
CA THR A 78 4.29 0.97 -6.01
C THR A 78 5.68 1.32 -6.51
N PRO A 79 6.70 1.62 -5.67
CA PRO A 79 8.06 1.87 -6.13
C PRO A 79 8.67 0.69 -6.89
N LYS A 80 8.46 -0.54 -6.40
CA LYS A 80 8.97 -1.75 -7.05
C LYS A 80 8.26 -2.01 -8.38
N MET A 81 6.94 -1.80 -8.42
CA MET A 81 6.17 -1.86 -9.67
C MET A 81 6.62 -0.82 -10.70
N LEU A 82 6.87 0.43 -10.26
CA LEU A 82 7.38 1.50 -11.12
C LEU A 82 8.78 1.19 -11.66
N GLN A 83 9.67 0.66 -10.82
CA GLN A 83 10.99 0.18 -11.24
C GLN A 83 10.88 -0.96 -12.26
N ASN A 84 9.95 -1.90 -12.05
CA ASN A 84 9.71 -3.03 -12.94
C ASN A 84 9.16 -2.61 -14.30
N PHE A 85 8.52 -1.44 -14.42
CA PHE A 85 8.23 -0.91 -15.74
C PHE A 85 9.54 -0.72 -16.49
N PHE A 86 10.53 0.04 -16.01
CA PHE A 86 11.74 0.37 -16.80
C PHE A 86 12.89 -0.63 -16.76
N SER A 87 12.90 -1.57 -15.80
CA SER A 87 13.95 -2.59 -15.67
C SER A 87 13.97 -3.56 -16.87
N LYS A 88 15.18 -3.95 -17.30
CA LYS A 88 15.40 -4.96 -18.35
C LYS A 88 15.05 -6.37 -17.87
N ASP A 89 15.35 -6.65 -16.60
CA ASP A 89 15.24 -8.00 -16.07
C ASP A 89 13.84 -8.26 -15.48
N ARG A 90 13.10 -7.20 -15.07
CA ARG A 90 11.70 -7.27 -14.55
C ARG A 90 11.48 -8.40 -13.54
N VAL A 91 12.54 -8.71 -12.79
CA VAL A 91 12.57 -9.79 -11.83
C VAL A 91 12.20 -9.23 -10.45
N ILE A 92 11.26 -9.90 -9.80
CA ILE A 92 11.10 -9.82 -8.35
C ILE A 92 11.55 -11.14 -7.74
N SER A 93 12.29 -11.07 -6.63
CA SER A 93 12.64 -12.30 -5.91
C SER A 93 11.43 -12.88 -5.20
N LEU A 94 11.39 -14.20 -5.02
CA LEU A 94 10.35 -14.87 -4.23
C LEU A 94 10.19 -14.27 -2.84
N TYR A 95 11.30 -13.94 -2.18
CA TYR A 95 11.28 -13.35 -0.85
C TYR A 95 10.67 -11.94 -0.84
N GLU A 96 11.06 -11.08 -1.78
CA GLU A 96 10.44 -9.75 -1.94
C GLU A 96 8.94 -9.85 -2.23
N CYS A 97 8.55 -10.78 -3.11
CA CYS A 97 7.14 -11.02 -3.44
C CYS A 97 6.33 -11.48 -2.21
N MET A 98 6.85 -12.45 -1.45
CA MET A 98 6.21 -12.91 -0.21
C MET A 98 6.12 -11.80 0.84
N ALA A 99 7.17 -10.96 0.96
CA ALA A 99 7.16 -9.82 1.87
C ALA A 99 6.10 -8.78 1.47
N GLN A 100 5.99 -8.45 0.17
CA GLN A 100 4.95 -7.55 -0.34
C GLN A 100 3.54 -8.11 -0.09
N PHE A 101 3.32 -9.41 -0.35
CA PHE A 101 2.04 -10.07 -0.12
C PHE A 101 1.66 -10.08 1.37
N TYR A 102 2.60 -10.41 2.25
CA TYR A 102 2.36 -10.40 3.69
C TYR A 102 2.02 -8.99 4.20
N PHE A 103 2.77 -7.99 3.76
CA PHE A 103 2.52 -6.59 4.11
C PHE A 103 1.13 -6.13 3.64
N LEU A 104 0.75 -6.50 2.42
CA LEU A 104 -0.58 -6.25 1.87
C LEU A 104 -1.69 -6.85 2.73
N CYS A 105 -1.61 -8.14 3.03
CA CYS A 105 -2.64 -8.81 3.83
C CYS A 105 -2.77 -8.21 5.23
N LEU A 106 -1.64 -7.91 5.88
CA LEU A 106 -1.64 -7.28 7.19
C LEU A 106 -2.31 -5.91 7.17
N ALA A 107 -1.99 -5.10 6.17
CA ALA A 107 -2.54 -3.77 6.07
C ALA A 107 -4.03 -3.76 5.76
N GLU A 108 -4.48 -4.55 4.78
CA GLU A 108 -5.90 -4.68 4.45
C GLU A 108 -6.72 -5.14 5.68
N THR A 109 -6.14 -6.06 6.46
CA THR A 109 -6.73 -6.50 7.73
C THR A 109 -6.81 -5.35 8.74
N ALA A 110 -5.73 -4.58 8.90
CA ALA A 110 -5.70 -3.42 9.80
C ALA A 110 -6.69 -2.34 9.36
N ASP A 111 -6.80 -2.07 8.06
CA ASP A 111 -7.73 -1.11 7.48
C ASP A 111 -9.17 -1.51 7.77
N CYS A 112 -9.50 -2.79 7.62
CA CYS A 112 -10.82 -3.31 7.97
C CYS A 112 -11.15 -3.11 9.46
N PHE A 113 -10.19 -3.37 10.36
CA PHE A 113 -10.38 -3.13 11.80
C PHE A 113 -10.50 -1.65 12.14
N LEU A 114 -9.73 -0.78 11.49
CA LEU A 114 -9.80 0.67 11.68
C LEU A 114 -11.13 1.23 11.17
N LEU A 115 -11.60 0.80 9.99
CA LEU A 115 -12.90 1.16 9.44
C LEU A 115 -14.03 0.71 10.38
N ALA A 116 -13.96 -0.52 10.92
CA ALA A 116 -14.92 -1.02 11.88
C ALA A 116 -14.91 -0.21 13.19
N ALA A 117 -13.72 0.14 13.70
CA ALA A 117 -13.57 0.96 14.91
C ALA A 117 -14.14 2.37 14.71
N MET A 118 -13.92 2.99 13.54
CA MET A 118 -14.50 4.29 13.19
C MET A 118 -16.03 4.23 13.09
N ALA A 119 -16.57 3.17 12.47
CA ALA A 119 -18.02 2.96 12.41
C ALA A 119 -18.62 2.78 13.81
N TYR A 120 -17.92 2.05 14.69
CA TYR A 120 -18.32 1.85 16.07
C TYR A 120 -18.25 3.15 16.89
N ASP A 121 -17.20 3.95 16.75
CA ASP A 121 -17.08 5.29 17.38
C ASP A 121 -18.27 6.18 17.00
N ARG A 122 -18.61 6.24 15.70
CA ARG A 122 -19.77 6.98 15.21
C ARG A 122 -21.08 6.45 15.79
N TYR A 123 -21.25 5.13 15.88
CA TYR A 123 -22.41 4.51 16.49
C TYR A 123 -22.55 4.90 17.97
N VAL A 124 -21.48 4.79 18.76
CA VAL A 124 -21.50 5.16 20.19
C VAL A 124 -21.78 6.65 20.37
N ALA A 125 -21.18 7.52 19.55
CA ALA A 125 -21.42 8.96 19.60
C ALA A 125 -22.89 9.35 19.32
N ILE A 126 -23.61 8.56 18.52
CA ILE A 126 -25.04 8.79 18.21
C ILE A 126 -25.94 8.14 19.26
N CYS A 127 -25.69 6.88 19.60
CA CYS A 127 -26.58 6.08 20.44
C CYS A 127 -26.38 6.33 21.94
N ASN A 128 -25.20 6.78 22.38
CA ASN A 128 -24.87 7.02 23.78
C ASN A 128 -24.01 8.30 23.95
N PRO A 129 -24.57 9.50 23.66
CA PRO A 129 -23.81 10.75 23.59
C PRO A 129 -23.27 11.29 24.93
N LEU A 130 -23.63 10.70 26.07
CA LEU A 130 -23.43 11.26 27.43
C LEU A 130 -22.87 10.27 28.46
N GLN A 131 -22.35 9.12 28.02
CA GLN A 131 -21.73 8.16 28.93
C GLN A 131 -20.29 8.54 29.26
#